data_AF-A0A833LM32-F1
#
_entry.id   AF-A0A833LM32-F1
#
_cell.length_a   1.000
_cell.length_b   1.000
_cell.length_c   1.000
_cell.angle_alpha   90.00
_cell.angle_beta   90.00
_cell.angle_gamma   90.00
#
_symmetry.space_group_name_H-M   'P 1'
#
loop_
_entity.id
_entity.type
_entity.pdbx_description
1 polymer ?
#
loop_
_entity_poly.entity_id
_entity_poly.type
_entity_poly.pdbx_seq_one_letter_code
_entity_poly.pdbx_strand_id
1 'polypeptide(L)'
;AKYNYSAAPPAIMEKVRKIEAVCRAHGVPLPAAALQFVVAHPAVPSFIAGTRTVEQLRRNLEWFSHPVPGDLWAELKHAGLLRADAPTPA
;
A
#
# COMPACT_ATOMS: atom_id res chain seq x y z
N ALA A 1 -13.46 -10.61 0.17
CA ALA A 1 -12.02 -10.64 0.53
C ALA A 1 -11.82 -11.47 1.79
N LYS A 2 -10.67 -12.16 1.93
CA LYS A 2 -10.29 -12.85 3.17
C LYS A 2 -9.30 -11.99 3.95
N TYR A 3 -9.41 -11.96 5.27
CA TYR A 3 -8.49 -11.29 6.20
C TYR A 3 -8.30 -12.17 7.42
N ASN A 4 -7.05 -12.42 7.83
CA ASN A 4 -6.72 -13.35 8.93
C ASN A 4 -7.50 -14.67 8.83
N TYR A 5 -7.46 -15.31 7.66
CA TYR A 5 -8.14 -16.59 7.34
C TYR A 5 -9.68 -16.58 7.41
N SER A 6 -10.30 -15.43 7.69
CA SER A 6 -11.75 -15.26 7.82
C SER A 6 -12.28 -14.23 6.83
N ALA A 7 -13.60 -14.00 6.81
CA ALA A 7 -14.17 -12.89 6.03
C ALA A 7 -13.67 -11.56 6.62
N ALA A 8 -13.26 -10.64 5.76
CA ALA A 8 -12.81 -9.33 6.21
C ALA A 8 -13.96 -8.59 6.93
N PRO A 9 -13.77 -8.12 8.18
CA PRO A 9 -14.79 -7.37 8.89
C PRO A 9 -15.18 -6.09 8.12
N PRO A 10 -16.43 -5.60 8.26
CA PRO A 10 -16.89 -4.41 7.55
C PRO A 10 -16.00 -3.18 7.75
N ALA A 11 -15.46 -2.98 8.96
CA ALA A 11 -14.56 -1.88 9.26
C ALA A 11 -13.24 -1.94 8.48
N ILE A 12 -12.69 -3.14 8.25
CA ILE A 12 -11.49 -3.34 7.45
C ILE A 12 -11.78 -3.06 5.97
N MET A 13 -12.90 -3.58 5.47
CA MET A 13 -13.33 -3.32 4.09
C MET A 13 -13.56 -1.83 3.84
N GLU A 14 -14.15 -1.12 4.79
CA GLU A 14 -14.34 0.33 4.69
C GLU A 14 -13.02 1.09 4.69
N LYS A 15 -12.07 0.70 5.55
CA LYS A 15 -10.72 1.28 5.52
C LYS A 15 -10.03 1.05 4.18
N VAL A 16 -10.13 -0.16 3.61
CA VAL A 16 -9.57 -0.47 2.29
C VAL A 16 -10.20 0.42 1.21
N ARG A 17 -11.54 0.57 1.18
CA ARG A 17 -12.21 1.46 0.21
C ARG A 17 -11.71 2.89 0.28
N LYS A 18 -11.52 3.43 1.48
CA LYS A 18 -11.01 4.78 1.68
C LYS A 18 -9.58 4.94 1.16
N ILE A 19 -8.71 3.98 1.45
CA ILE A 19 -7.33 3.99 0.92
C ILE A 19 -7.35 3.87 -0.61
N GLU A 20 -8.16 2.96 -1.16
CA GLU A 20 -8.32 2.83 -2.62
C GLU A 20 -8.81 4.11 -3.28
N ALA A 21 -9.72 4.85 -2.64
CA ALA A 21 -10.20 6.13 -3.15
C ALA A 21 -9.07 7.16 -3.27
N VAL A 22 -8.24 7.30 -2.22
CA VAL A 22 -7.06 8.17 -2.25
C VAL A 22 -6.08 7.72 -3.33
N CYS A 23 -5.72 6.43 -3.34
CA CYS A 23 -4.81 5.89 -4.37
C CYS A 23 -5.32 6.18 -5.80
N ARG A 24 -6.62 6.02 -6.04
CA ARG A 24 -7.24 6.28 -7.34
C ARG A 24 -7.24 7.77 -7.71
N ALA A 25 -7.45 8.67 -6.75
CA ALA A 25 -7.38 10.12 -6.98
C ALA A 25 -5.98 10.57 -7.44
N HIS A 26 -4.94 9.87 -6.98
CA HIS A 26 -3.54 10.11 -7.36
C HIS A 26 -3.06 9.25 -8.53
N GLY A 27 -3.93 8.43 -9.14
CA GLY A 27 -3.55 7.54 -10.25
C GLY A 27 -2.59 6.41 -9.85
N VAL A 28 -2.50 6.08 -8.57
CA VAL A 28 -1.60 5.06 -8.04
C VAL A 28 -2.35 3.75 -7.79
N PRO A 29 -1.86 2.59 -8.26
CA PRO A 29 -2.39 1.30 -7.85
C PRO A 29 -2.16 1.07 -6.35
N LEU A 30 -3.20 0.67 -5.60
CA LEU A 30 -3.07 0.35 -4.17
C LEU A 30 -1.90 -0.63 -3.87
N PRO A 31 -1.66 -1.70 -4.65
CA PRO A 31 -0.53 -2.59 -4.41
C PRO A 31 0.83 -1.90 -4.53
N ALA A 32 0.98 -0.90 -5.41
CA ALA A 32 2.22 -0.14 -5.54
C ALA A 32 2.52 0.67 -4.27
N ALA A 33 1.53 1.41 -3.77
CA ALA A 33 1.64 2.11 -2.50
C ALA A 33 1.93 1.12 -1.36
N ALA A 34 1.23 -0.01 -1.30
CA ALA A 34 1.46 -1.00 -0.24
C ALA A 34 2.89 -1.57 -0.24
N LEU A 35 3.45 -1.92 -1.41
CA LEU A 35 4.80 -2.48 -1.51
C LEU A 35 5.88 -1.47 -1.11
N GLN A 36 5.73 -0.21 -1.53
CA GLN A 36 6.71 0.84 -1.23
C GLN A 36 6.61 1.33 0.21
N PHE A 37 5.41 1.34 0.81
CA PHE A 37 5.23 1.75 2.21
C PHE A 37 6.01 0.86 3.20
N VAL A 38 6.09 -0.45 2.94
CA VAL A 38 6.73 -1.41 3.87
C VAL A 38 8.21 -1.08 4.09
N VAL A 39 8.91 -0.61 3.05
CA VAL A 39 10.34 -0.29 3.10
C VAL A 39 10.62 1.17 3.49
N ALA A 40 9.59 1.97 3.76
CA ALA A 40 9.76 3.36 4.15
C ALA A 40 10.36 3.52 5.55
N HIS A 41 10.17 2.53 6.42
CA HIS A 41 10.67 2.57 7.79
C HIS A 41 12.11 2.06 7.84
N PRO A 42 13.07 2.78 8.45
CA PRO A 42 14.50 2.41 8.45
C PRO A 42 14.80 1.07 9.12
N ALA A 43 13.93 0.62 10.03
CA ALA A 43 14.02 -0.71 10.65
C ALA A 43 13.63 -1.89 9.73
N VAL A 44 13.14 -1.64 8.51
CA VAL A 44 12.73 -2.68 7.56
C VAL A 44 13.73 -2.71 6.40
N PRO A 45 14.80 -3.53 6.49
CA PRO A 45 15.83 -3.57 5.44
C PRO A 45 15.38 -4.33 4.18
N SER A 46 14.41 -5.24 4.32
CA SER A 46 13.86 -6.03 3.22
C SER A 46 12.48 -6.57 3.55
N PHE A 47 11.74 -7.00 2.54
CA PHE A 47 10.45 -7.67 2.68
C PHE A 47 10.30 -8.78 1.64
N ILE A 48 9.40 -9.73 1.89
CA ILE A 48 9.13 -10.84 0.99
C ILE A 48 7.77 -10.62 0.31
N ALA A 49 7.79 -10.34 -0.99
CA ALA A 49 6.57 -10.25 -1.80
C ALA A 49 6.06 -11.64 -2.17
N GLY A 50 4.81 -11.94 -1.81
CA GLY A 50 4.17 -13.21 -2.19
C GLY A 50 4.12 -13.38 -3.71
N THR A 51 4.74 -14.45 -4.20
CA THR A 51 4.89 -14.71 -5.64
C THR A 51 4.74 -16.20 -5.90
N ARG A 52 3.77 -16.59 -6.73
CA ARG A 52 3.53 -17.99 -7.13
C ARG A 52 3.82 -18.26 -8.61
N THR A 53 3.83 -17.22 -9.44
CA THR A 53 4.10 -17.32 -10.88
C THR A 53 5.04 -16.22 -11.33
N VAL A 54 5.65 -16.38 -12.51
CA VAL A 54 6.56 -15.37 -13.09
C VAL A 54 5.83 -14.07 -13.43
N GLU A 55 4.57 -14.14 -13.81
CA GLU A 55 3.73 -12.98 -14.10
C GLU A 55 3.48 -12.16 -12.82
N GLN A 56 3.28 -12.83 -11.69
CA GLN A 56 3.17 -12.16 -10.39
C GLN A 56 4.49 -11.52 -9.98
N LEU A 57 5.63 -12.18 -10.26
CA LEU A 57 6.95 -11.61 -10.01
C LEU A 57 7.12 -10.29 -10.79
N ARG A 58 6.87 -10.31 -12.10
CA ARG A 58 6.98 -9.13 -12.97
C ARG A 58 6.08 -8.00 -12.47
N ARG A 59 4.83 -8.30 -12.12
CA ARG A 59 3.89 -7.30 -11.61
C ARG A 59 4.33 -6.71 -10.27
N ASN A 60 4.87 -7.53 -9.36
CA ASN A 60 5.40 -7.04 -8.09
C ASN A 60 6.58 -6.08 -8.32
N LEU A 61 7.46 -6.37 -9.28
CA LEU A 61 8.56 -5.49 -9.66
C LEU A 61 8.06 -4.19 -10.30
N GLU A 62 7.07 -4.27 -11.19
CA GLU A 62 6.44 -3.10 -11.81
C GLU A 62 5.81 -2.18 -10.75
N TRP A 63 5.08 -2.75 -9.80
CA TRP A 63 4.48 -1.98 -8.70
C TRP A 63 5.51 -1.39 -7.74
N PHE A 64 6.58 -2.13 -7.45
CA PHE A 64 7.64 -1.61 -6.59
C PHE A 64 8.36 -0.41 -7.22
N SER A 65 8.47 -0.39 -8.56
CA SER A 65 9.08 0.72 -9.31
C SER A 65 8.08 1.78 -9.78
N HIS A 66 6.79 1.64 -9.48
CA HIS A 66 5.76 2.58 -9.93
C HIS A 66 5.93 3.93 -9.21
N PRO A 67 5.93 5.08 -9.90
CA PRO A 67 6.02 6.38 -9.23
C PRO A 67 4.86 6.59 -8.26
N VAL A 68 5.15 6.95 -7.01
CA VAL A 68 4.13 7.30 -6.01
C VAL A 68 4.38 8.73 -5.55
N PRO A 69 3.49 9.70 -5.85
CA PRO A 69 3.70 11.09 -5.46
C PRO A 69 3.66 11.24 -3.94
N GLY A 70 4.50 12.14 -3.41
CA GLY A 70 4.51 12.49 -1.99
C GLY A 70 3.14 12.89 -1.43
N ASP A 71 2.33 13.53 -2.27
CA ASP A 71 0.98 14.00 -1.93
C ASP A 71 0.02 12.87 -1.56
N LEU A 72 0.18 11.68 -2.16
CA LEU A 72 -0.61 10.50 -1.78
C LEU A 72 -0.39 10.17 -0.30
N TRP A 73 0.86 10.21 0.15
CA TRP A 73 1.21 9.91 1.54
C TRP A 73 0.70 10.97 2.51
N ALA A 74 0.81 12.25 2.12
CA ALA A 74 0.29 13.36 2.89
C ALA A 74 -1.24 13.26 3.06
N GLU A 75 -1.96 12.94 1.99
CA GLU A 75 -3.42 12.78 2.03
C GLU A 75 -3.84 11.58 2.89
N LEU A 76 -3.15 10.43 2.78
CA LEU A 76 -3.42 9.27 3.63
C LEU A 76 -3.23 9.58 5.12
N LYS A 77 -2.22 10.39 5.47
CA LYS A 77 -2.01 10.87 6.85
C LYS A 77 -3.12 11.83 7.28
N HIS A 78 -3.46 12.80 6.43
CA HIS A 78 -4.52 13.78 6.70
C HIS A 78 -5.89 13.12 6.92
N ALA A 79 -6.21 12.11 6.11
CA ALA A 79 -7.45 11.34 6.22
C ALA A 79 -7.47 10.34 7.40
N GLY A 80 -6.40 10.28 8.22
CA GLY A 80 -6.26 9.34 9.33
C GLY A 80 -6.16 7.87 8.90
N LEU A 81 -5.84 7.61 7.63
CA LEU A 81 -5.70 6.26 7.08
C LEU A 81 -4.29 5.69 7.35
N LEU A 82 -3.30 6.58 7.45
CA LEU A 82 -1.97 6.35 8.02
C LEU A 82 -1.79 7.15 9.31
N ARG A 83 -0.92 6.67 10.20
CA ARG A 83 -0.50 7.46 11.37
C ARG A 83 0.31 8.68 10.90
N ALA A 84 0.12 9.81 11.57
CA ALA A 84 0.81 11.05 11.23
C ALA A 84 2.35 10.92 11.27
N ASP A 85 2.86 10.11 12.20
CA ASP A 85 4.29 9.86 12.42
C ASP A 85 4.86 8.69 11.59
N ALA A 86 4.05 8.03 10.77
CA ALA A 86 4.52 6.93 9.93
C ALA A 86 5.56 7.44 8.91
N PRO A 87 6.76 6.84 8.84
CA PRO A 87 7.69 7.10 7.74
C PRO A 87 7.04 6.75 6.41
N THR A 88 7.27 7.56 5.39
CA THR A 88 6.73 7.38 4.04
C THR A 88 7.87 7.50 3.04
N PRO A 89 7.83 6.77 1.91
CA PRO A 89 8.84 6.89 0.85
C PRO A 89 8.99 8.33 0.37
N ALA A 90 10.21 8.69 -0.02
CA ALA A 90 10.51 9.99 -0.63
C ALA A 90 10.09 10.01 -2.11
#